data_AF-A0AAT9S763-F1
#
_entry.id   AF-A0AAT9S763-F1
#
_cell.length_a   1.000
_cell.length_b   1.000
_cell.length_c   1.000
_cell.angle_alpha   90.00
_cell.angle_beta   90.00
_cell.angle_gamma   90.00
#
_symmetry.space_group_name_H-M   'P 1'
#
loop_
_entity.id
_entity.type
_entity.pdbx_description
1 polymer ?
#
loop_
_entity_poly.entity_id
_entity_poly.type
_entity_poly.pdbx_seq_one_letter_code
_entity_poly.pdbx_strand_id
1 'polypeptide(L)'
;MGIGPGAGRWLEEAGPAGATGIRAKTARAVELATVLGNDKVDQALGLAATAGCFADDDLLSVLGHIADSKSAGEVVRADEAHSVQNGTIGWQALGQPSPVPRELTAG
;
A
#
# COMPACT_ATOMS: atom_id res chain seq x y z
N MET A 1 -27.56 5.07 10.57
CA MET A 1 -26.96 3.74 10.79
C MET A 1 -26.04 3.46 9.61
N GLY A 2 -24.73 3.60 9.82
CA GLY A 2 -23.72 3.38 8.79
C GLY A 2 -22.46 2.86 9.46
N ILE A 3 -21.56 2.27 8.67
CA ILE A 3 -20.30 1.69 9.15
C ILE A 3 -19.49 2.75 9.92
N GLY A 4 -19.44 3.98 9.42
CA GLY A 4 -18.85 5.14 10.10
C GLY A 4 -18.40 6.23 9.11
N PRO A 5 -17.61 7.22 9.57
CA PRO A 5 -17.09 8.31 8.74
C PRO A 5 -16.17 7.85 7.59
N GLY A 6 -15.37 6.81 7.80
CA GLY A 6 -14.50 6.24 6.76
C GLY A 6 -15.29 5.68 5.58
N ALA A 7 -16.47 5.10 5.84
CA ALA A 7 -17.39 4.70 4.78
C ALA A 7 -17.92 5.88 3.95
N GLY A 8 -18.19 7.02 4.59
CA GLY A 8 -18.57 8.25 3.91
C GLY A 8 -17.48 8.74 2.95
N ARG A 9 -16.25 8.84 3.45
CA ARG A 9 -15.09 9.23 2.63
C ARG A 9 -14.87 8.29 1.45
N TRP A 10 -15.02 6.97 1.66
CA TRP A 10 -14.88 6.02 0.57
C TRP A 10 -15.92 6.26 -0.55
N LEU A 11 -17.17 6.57 -0.19
CA LEU A 11 -18.21 6.90 -1.17
C LEU A 11 -17.94 8.22 -1.91
N GLU A 12 -17.44 9.23 -1.22
CA GLU A 12 -17.08 10.54 -1.79
C GLU A 12 -15.98 10.41 -2.85
N GLU A 13 -14.97 9.58 -2.61
CA GLU A 13 -13.85 9.38 -3.54
C GLU A 13 -14.16 8.35 -4.65
N ALA A 14 -14.96 7.33 -4.35
CA ALA A 14 -15.28 6.26 -5.29
C ALA A 14 -16.01 6.74 -6.55
N GLY A 15 -16.91 7.73 -6.41
CA GLY A 15 -17.68 8.27 -7.53
C GLY A 15 -16.80 8.93 -8.60
N PRO A 16 -16.03 9.97 -8.25
CA PRO A 16 -15.08 10.62 -9.16
C PRO A 16 -14.00 9.67 -9.71
N ALA A 17 -13.58 8.67 -8.92
CA ALA A 17 -12.62 7.66 -9.35
C ALA A 17 -13.19 6.64 -10.36
N GLY A 18 -14.48 6.69 -10.67
CA GLY A 18 -15.12 5.78 -11.63
C GLY A 18 -15.34 4.37 -11.08
N ALA A 19 -15.44 4.20 -9.76
CA ALA A 19 -15.67 2.91 -9.15
C ALA A 19 -17.02 2.32 -9.59
N THR A 20 -16.99 1.09 -10.09
CA THR A 20 -18.19 0.35 -10.48
C THR A 20 -18.72 -0.50 -9.33
N GLY A 21 -20.02 -0.81 -9.33
CA GLY A 21 -20.59 -1.74 -8.35
C GLY A 21 -20.63 -1.22 -6.91
N ILE A 22 -20.63 0.10 -6.70
CA ILE A 22 -20.62 0.76 -5.36
C ILE A 22 -21.61 0.10 -4.39
N ARG A 23 -22.87 -0.10 -4.80
CA ARG A 23 -23.90 -0.73 -3.95
C ARG A 23 -23.53 -2.14 -3.50
N ALA A 24 -22.96 -2.95 -4.39
CA ALA A 24 -22.55 -4.32 -4.05
C ALA A 24 -21.36 -4.30 -3.08
N LYS A 25 -20.38 -3.42 -3.31
CA LYS A 25 -19.21 -3.25 -2.44
C LYS A 25 -19.59 -2.72 -1.06
N THR A 26 -20.49 -1.74 -0.96
CA THR A 26 -20.98 -1.25 0.33
C THR A 26 -21.80 -2.31 1.06
N ALA A 27 -22.63 -3.10 0.36
CA ALA A 27 -23.34 -4.22 0.97
C ALA A 27 -22.36 -5.26 1.55
N ARG A 28 -21.34 -5.62 0.78
CA ARG A 28 -20.26 -6.50 1.25
C ARG A 28 -19.52 -5.93 2.47
N ALA A 29 -19.28 -4.62 2.50
CA ALA A 29 -18.67 -3.97 3.67
C ALA A 29 -19.58 -4.07 4.91
N VAL A 30 -20.91 -3.94 4.75
CA VAL A 30 -21.86 -4.14 5.86
C VAL A 30 -21.82 -5.58 6.36
N GLU A 31 -21.81 -6.57 5.47
CA GLU A 31 -21.67 -7.99 5.83
C GLU A 31 -20.37 -8.22 6.62
N LEU A 32 -19.24 -7.69 6.14
CA LEU A 32 -17.96 -7.77 6.84
C LEU A 32 -18.02 -7.10 8.22
N ALA A 33 -18.73 -5.98 8.35
CA ALA A 33 -18.88 -5.27 9.62
C ALA A 33 -19.68 -6.09 10.65
N THR A 34 -20.61 -6.95 10.21
CA THR A 34 -21.30 -7.88 11.13
C THR A 34 -20.38 -8.91 11.77
N VAL A 35 -19.31 -9.31 11.07
CA VAL A 35 -18.36 -10.35 11.52
C VAL A 35 -17.16 -9.73 12.24
N LEU A 36 -16.62 -8.64 11.71
CA LEU A 36 -15.37 -8.02 12.17
C LEU A 36 -15.60 -6.81 13.09
N GLY A 37 -16.80 -6.26 13.11
CA GLY A 37 -17.16 -5.03 13.81
C GLY A 37 -17.01 -3.77 12.96
N ASN A 38 -17.89 -2.80 13.20
CA ASN A 38 -17.97 -1.55 12.43
C ASN A 38 -16.66 -0.74 12.45
N ASP A 39 -16.00 -0.60 13.61
CA ASP A 39 -14.79 0.23 13.72
C ASP A 39 -13.67 -0.23 12.80
N LYS A 40 -13.46 -1.56 12.68
CA LYS A 40 -12.43 -2.13 11.81
C LYS A 40 -12.74 -1.88 10.34
N VAL A 41 -13.99 -2.08 9.94
CA VAL A 41 -14.41 -1.88 8.55
C VAL A 41 -14.42 -0.40 8.19
N ASP A 42 -14.79 0.47 9.13
CA ASP A 42 -14.76 1.92 8.93
C ASP A 42 -13.34 2.44 8.72
N GLN A 43 -12.41 2.02 9.58
CA GLN A 43 -10.99 2.33 9.44
C GLN A 43 -10.45 1.85 8.08
N ALA A 44 -10.78 0.62 7.68
CA ALA A 44 -10.34 0.05 6.42
C ALA A 44 -10.90 0.83 5.21
N LEU A 45 -12.17 1.22 5.23
CA LEU A 45 -12.78 2.05 4.18
C LEU A 45 -12.12 3.43 4.09
N GLY A 46 -11.83 4.05 5.23
CA GLY A 46 -11.10 5.33 5.27
C GLY A 46 -9.71 5.23 4.65
N LEU A 47 -8.98 4.14 4.93
CA LEU A 47 -7.65 3.90 4.37
C LEU A 47 -7.72 3.57 2.87
N ALA A 48 -8.68 2.74 2.45
CA ALA A 48 -8.90 2.43 1.04
C ALA A 48 -9.22 3.70 0.22
N ALA A 49 -10.02 4.62 0.78
CA ALA A 49 -10.31 5.90 0.16
C ALA A 49 -9.04 6.74 -0.07
N THR A 50 -8.18 6.85 0.96
CA THR A 50 -6.89 7.56 0.85
C THR A 50 -5.93 6.90 -0.15
N ALA A 51 -6.00 5.59 -0.30
CA ALA A 51 -5.16 4.84 -1.24
C ALA A 51 -5.71 4.80 -2.68
N GLY A 52 -6.94 5.28 -2.93
CA GLY A 52 -7.60 5.16 -4.23
C GLY A 52 -7.99 3.72 -4.59
N CYS A 53 -8.19 2.89 -3.57
CA CYS A 53 -8.45 1.45 -3.71
C CYS A 53 -9.97 1.19 -3.73
N PHE A 54 -10.51 0.93 -4.93
CA PHE A 54 -11.95 0.71 -5.17
C PHE A 54 -12.27 -0.60 -5.90
N ALA A 55 -11.30 -1.51 -6.06
CA ALA A 55 -11.52 -2.84 -6.62
C ALA A 55 -12.28 -3.76 -5.64
N ASP A 56 -12.75 -4.92 -6.10
CA ASP A 56 -13.61 -5.81 -5.31
C ASP A 56 -12.90 -6.39 -4.07
N ASP A 57 -11.61 -6.68 -4.22
CA ASP A 57 -10.75 -7.26 -3.17
C ASP A 57 -9.96 -6.23 -2.35
N ASP A 58 -10.03 -4.96 -2.71
CA ASP A 58 -9.24 -3.91 -2.05
C ASP A 58 -9.58 -3.80 -0.57
N LEU A 59 -10.86 -3.89 -0.21
CA LEU A 59 -11.28 -3.83 1.18
C LEU A 59 -10.72 -5.01 2.00
N LEU A 60 -10.65 -6.22 1.42
CA LEU A 60 -10.03 -7.36 2.11
C LEU A 60 -8.52 -7.21 2.21
N SER A 61 -7.86 -6.74 1.15
CA SER A 61 -6.43 -6.49 1.14
C SER A 61 -6.03 -5.49 2.24
N VAL A 62 -6.80 -4.40 2.36
CA VAL A 62 -6.60 -3.39 3.40
C VAL A 62 -6.88 -3.96 4.79
N LEU A 63 -7.95 -4.74 4.97
CA LEU A 63 -8.24 -5.41 6.25
C LEU A 63 -7.11 -6.37 6.67
N GLY A 64 -6.58 -7.15 5.73
CA GLY A 64 -5.44 -8.03 5.95
C GLY A 64 -4.19 -7.25 6.36
N HIS A 65 -3.90 -6.14 5.65
CA HIS A 65 -2.79 -5.26 5.98
C HIS A 65 -2.92 -4.64 7.38
N ILE A 66 -4.13 -4.20 7.78
CA ILE A 66 -4.38 -3.66 9.13
C ILE A 66 -4.21 -4.76 10.19
N ALA A 67 -4.67 -5.99 9.90
CA ALA A 67 -4.53 -7.11 10.83
C ALA A 67 -3.04 -7.52 11.02
N ASP A 68 -2.27 -7.53 9.94
CA ASP A 68 -0.85 -7.83 9.96
C ASP A 68 -0.05 -6.73 10.67
N SER A 69 -0.26 -5.45 10.29
CA SER A 69 0.38 -4.28 10.92
C SER A 69 0.06 -4.12 12.41
N LYS A 70 -1.13 -4.54 12.87
CA LYS A 70 -1.48 -4.56 14.30
C LYS A 70 -0.80 -5.69 15.07
N SER A 71 -0.56 -6.83 14.43
CA SER A 71 0.20 -7.96 15.00
C SER A 71 1.68 -7.62 15.08
N ALA A 72 2.14 -6.79 14.16
CA ALA A 72 3.39 -6.07 14.13
C ALA A 72 3.51 -4.94 15.19
N GLY A 73 2.92 -5.11 16.37
CA GLY A 73 3.22 -4.27 17.55
C GLY A 73 4.70 -4.32 17.99
N GLU A 74 5.52 -5.13 17.31
CA GLU A 74 6.99 -5.17 17.36
C GLU A 74 7.63 -4.73 16.03
N VAL A 75 6.98 -3.93 15.20
CA VAL A 75 7.64 -3.35 14.02
C VAL A 75 8.39 -2.10 14.44
N VAL A 76 9.68 -2.33 14.68
CA VAL A 76 10.82 -1.43 14.43
C VAL A 76 10.36 -0.10 13.84
N ARG A 77 10.20 0.88 14.73
CA ARG A 77 10.25 2.29 14.35
C ARG A 77 11.58 2.46 13.63
N ALA A 78 11.56 2.83 12.35
CA ALA A 78 12.77 3.25 11.66
C ALA A 78 13.30 4.48 12.41
N ASP A 79 14.24 4.24 13.33
CA ASP A 79 15.03 5.25 13.99
C ASP A 79 15.96 5.88 12.93
N GLU A 80 16.22 7.18 13.04
CA GLU A 80 16.98 7.98 12.09
C GLU A 80 18.46 7.50 11.93
N ALA A 81 18.89 6.48 12.67
CA ALA A 81 20.12 5.72 12.42
C ALA A 81 20.02 4.71 11.25
N HIS A 82 18.82 4.33 10.78
CA HIS A 82 18.59 3.37 9.70
C HIS A 82 17.81 4.02 8.56
N SER A 83 18.49 4.95 7.90
CA SER A 83 18.07 5.55 6.64
C SER A 83 17.91 4.47 5.56
N VAL A 84 16.73 4.40 4.92
CA VAL A 84 16.50 3.68 3.65
C VAL A 84 17.17 4.36 2.45
N GLN A 85 18.16 5.21 2.69
CA GLN A 85 19.18 5.56 1.71
C GLN A 85 20.07 4.34 1.47
N ASN A 86 19.51 3.30 0.85
CA ASN A 86 20.33 2.29 0.20
C ASN A 86 21.19 3.04 -0.82
N GLY A 87 22.48 3.11 -0.51
CA GLY A 87 23.44 3.92 -1.24
C GLY A 87 23.33 3.67 -2.73
N THR A 88 23.16 4.74 -3.50
CA THR A 88 23.33 4.71 -4.95
C THR A 88 24.76 4.36 -5.38
N ILE A 89 25.67 4.13 -4.43
CA ILE A 89 27.03 3.63 -4.62
C ILE A 89 27.04 2.33 -5.45
N GLY A 90 26.06 1.42 -5.25
CA GLY A 90 25.98 0.19 -6.05
C GLY A 90 25.77 0.44 -7.56
N TRP A 91 25.13 1.54 -7.93
CA TRP A 91 24.91 1.92 -9.34
C TRP A 91 26.16 2.55 -9.99
N GLN A 92 27.10 3.08 -9.20
CA GLN A 92 28.31 3.72 -9.76
C GLN A 92 29.27 2.71 -10.43
N ALA A 93 29.23 1.43 -10.03
CA ALA A 93 30.07 0.40 -10.63
C ALA A 93 29.64 0.02 -12.06
N LEU A 94 28.39 0.29 -12.45
CA LEU A 94 27.86 -0.04 -13.77
C LEU A 94 28.28 0.96 -14.87
N GLY A 95 28.92 2.07 -14.49
CA GLY A 95 29.36 3.11 -15.43
C GLY A 95 30.86 3.12 -15.74
N GLN A 96 31.67 2.22 -15.15
CA GLN A 96 33.11 2.20 -15.39
C GLN A 96 33.41 1.43 -16.69
N PRO A 97 33.91 2.08 -17.75
CA PRO A 97 34.36 1.36 -18.93
C PRO A 97 35.55 0.48 -18.55
N SER A 98 35.46 -0.81 -18.86
CA SER A 98 36.58 -1.74 -18.69
C SER A 98 37.81 -1.21 -19.44
N PRO A 99 38.98 -1.05 -18.80
CA PRO A 99 40.18 -0.64 -19.51
C PRO A 99 40.53 -1.72 -20.53
N VAL A 100 40.44 -1.37 -21.81
CA VAL A 100 40.88 -2.23 -22.92
C VAL A 100 42.40 -2.43 -22.79
N PRO A 101 42.92 -3.66 -22.76
CA PRO A 101 44.34 -3.90 -22.78
C PRO A 101 44.91 -3.41 -24.12
N ARG A 102 45.86 -2.47 -24.09
CA ARG A 102 46.62 -2.09 -25.30
C ARG A 102 47.61 -3.21 -25.56
N GLU A 103 47.23 -4.15 -26.42
CA GLU A 103 48.14 -5.19 -26.88
C GLU A 103 49.37 -4.55 -27.52
N LEU A 104 50.53 -5.00 -27.04
CA LEU A 104 51.85 -4.65 -27.50
C LEU A 104 52.02 -5.20 -28.93
N THR A 105 52.00 -4.33 -29.94
CA THR A 105 52.43 -4.71 -31.28
C THR A 105 53.95 -4.82 -31.28
N ALA A 106 54.46 -6.05 -31.29
CA ALA A 106 55.83 -6.35 -31.67
C ALA A 106 55.97 -6.17 -33.19
N GLY A 107 56.99 -5.45 -33.62
CA GLY A 107 57.42 -5.27 -35.00
C GLY A 107 58.84 -4.75 -35.01
#